data_AF-A0A2P5PA16-F1
#
_entry.id   AF-A0A2P5PA16-F1
#
_cell.length_a   1.000
_cell.length_b   1.000
_cell.length_c   1.000
_cell.angle_alpha   90.00
_cell.angle_beta   90.00
_cell.angle_gamma   90.00
#
_symmetry.space_group_name_H-M   'P 1'
#
loop_
_entity.id
_entity.type
_entity.pdbx_description
1 polymer ?
#
loop_
_entity_poly.entity_id
_entity_poly.type
_entity_poly.pdbx_seq_one_letter_code
_entity_poly.pdbx_strand_id
1 'polypeptide(L)'
;MEYEVVVKLLAITPNAESLTEQAGRLCYASGDKLGTKEGWLQARVKQGHDSLIEHASATFYIKASRALTHELVRHRIASYSQRSQRYVKESVADYITPPELVGDSATARVFRESMEAAWRAYGELLQAGVKPEIARYVLPNACSTEIICTWNFREIRHIIRLRTGPAALPEMRAVMAKIREIMREQAPGVFGDM
;
A
#
# COMPACT_ATOMS: atom_id res chain seq x y z
N MET A 1 20.15 -5.58 0.81
CA MET A 1 19.57 -4.52 1.66
C MET A 1 18.13 -4.34 1.23
N GLU A 2 17.20 -4.24 2.17
CA GLU A 2 15.77 -4.13 1.88
C GLU A 2 15.27 -2.72 2.15
N TYR A 3 14.14 -2.34 1.54
CA TYR A 3 13.47 -1.09 1.87
C TYR A 3 12.89 -1.19 3.27
N GLU A 4 13.18 -0.21 4.12
CA GLU A 4 12.44 -0.02 5.36
C GLU A 4 11.06 0.55 5.03
N VAL A 5 10.00 -0.21 5.31
CA VAL A 5 8.62 0.17 4.97
C VAL A 5 7.78 0.34 6.22
N VAL A 6 6.93 1.36 6.21
CA VAL A 6 5.94 1.58 7.26
C VAL A 6 4.56 1.23 6.73
N VAL A 7 4.05 0.07 7.16
CA VAL A 7 2.71 -0.41 6.85
C VAL A 7 2.02 -0.79 8.15
N LYS A 8 0.81 -0.27 8.37
CA LYS A 8 0.00 -0.56 9.56
C LYS A 8 -1.43 -0.91 9.13
N LEU A 9 -1.97 -2.00 9.66
CA LEU A 9 -3.41 -2.27 9.57
C LEU A 9 -4.15 -1.32 10.52
N LEU A 10 -5.10 -0.56 9.99
CA LEU A 10 -5.94 0.35 10.77
C LEU A 10 -7.29 -0.27 11.10
N ALA A 11 -7.87 -1.01 10.14
CA ALA A 11 -9.17 -1.65 10.31
C ALA A 11 -9.29 -2.87 9.39
N ILE A 12 -10.13 -3.81 9.81
CA ILE A 12 -10.54 -4.97 9.02
C ILE A 12 -12.01 -5.26 9.34
N THR A 13 -12.77 -5.78 8.37
CA THR A 13 -14.14 -6.22 8.61
C THR A 13 -14.19 -7.20 9.79
N PRO A 14 -14.97 -6.93 10.85
CA PRO A 14 -15.12 -7.86 11.96
C PRO A 14 -15.64 -9.21 11.46
N ASN A 15 -15.05 -10.32 11.94
CA ASN A 15 -15.39 -11.67 11.51
C ASN A 15 -15.33 -11.86 9.99
N ALA A 16 -14.36 -11.21 9.32
CA ALA A 16 -14.25 -11.17 7.86
C ALA A 16 -14.42 -12.54 7.19
N GLU A 17 -13.73 -13.57 7.66
CA GLU A 17 -13.82 -14.91 7.06
C GLU A 17 -15.22 -15.51 7.20
N SER A 18 -15.82 -15.41 8.39
CA SER A 18 -17.20 -15.85 8.62
C SER A 18 -18.19 -15.14 7.68
N LEU A 19 -18.03 -13.83 7.49
CA LEU A 19 -18.85 -13.05 6.55
C LEU A 19 -18.70 -13.56 5.10
N THR A 20 -17.47 -13.78 4.66
CA THR A 20 -17.21 -14.28 3.29
C THR A 20 -17.72 -15.72 3.09
N GLU A 21 -17.67 -16.55 4.13
CA GLU A 21 -18.19 -17.91 4.09
C GLU A 21 -19.71 -17.90 4.05
N GLN A 22 -20.35 -17.05 4.86
CA GLN A 22 -21.79 -16.85 4.84
C GLN A 22 -22.29 -16.42 3.46
N ALA A 23 -21.61 -15.46 2.82
CA ALA A 23 -21.93 -15.02 1.46
C ALA A 23 -21.91 -16.19 0.46
N GLY A 24 -20.88 -17.04 0.52
CA GLY A 24 -20.79 -18.20 -0.36
C GLY A 24 -21.79 -19.31 -0.03
N ARG A 25 -22.11 -19.54 1.25
CA ARG A 25 -23.10 -20.54 1.67
C ARG A 25 -24.53 -20.16 1.31
N LEU A 26 -24.83 -18.87 1.30
CA LEU A 26 -26.11 -18.34 0.82
C LEU A 26 -26.40 -18.79 -0.61
N CYS A 27 -25.40 -18.74 -1.51
CA CYS A 27 -25.55 -19.15 -2.91
C CYS A 27 -25.99 -20.61 -3.10
N TYR A 28 -25.75 -21.47 -2.11
CA TYR A 28 -26.06 -22.92 -2.17
C TYR A 28 -27.04 -23.35 -1.08
N ALA A 29 -27.72 -22.40 -0.41
CA ALA A 29 -28.62 -22.67 0.72
C ALA A 29 -28.02 -23.61 1.78
N SER A 30 -26.73 -23.44 2.09
CA SER A 30 -25.94 -24.33 2.96
C SER A 30 -25.42 -23.62 4.21
N GLY A 31 -26.20 -22.66 4.72
CA GLY A 31 -25.86 -21.84 5.88
C GLY A 31 -25.75 -22.63 7.18
N ASP A 32 -26.45 -23.76 7.29
CA ASP A 32 -26.36 -24.74 8.37
C ASP A 32 -24.94 -25.28 8.59
N LYS A 33 -24.08 -25.19 7.56
CA LYS A 33 -22.71 -25.69 7.58
C LYS A 33 -21.66 -24.60 7.87
N LEU A 34 -22.05 -23.38 8.23
CA LEU A 34 -21.10 -22.28 8.54
C LEU A 34 -20.07 -22.70 9.60
N GLY A 35 -18.78 -22.50 9.32
CA GLY A 35 -17.69 -22.83 10.24
C GLY A 35 -17.41 -24.32 10.43
N THR A 36 -18.13 -25.21 9.73
CA THR A 36 -17.97 -26.67 9.93
C THR A 36 -16.84 -27.31 9.11
N LYS A 37 -16.26 -26.57 8.15
CA LYS A 37 -15.21 -27.08 7.25
C LYS A 37 -14.03 -26.12 7.15
N GLU A 38 -12.91 -26.51 7.73
CA GLU A 38 -11.64 -25.81 7.57
C GLU A 38 -11.21 -25.74 6.10
N GLY A 39 -10.55 -24.64 5.72
CA GLY A 39 -10.07 -24.42 4.36
C GLY A 39 -11.17 -24.29 3.30
N TRP A 40 -12.45 -24.18 3.69
CA TRP A 40 -13.55 -24.06 2.75
C TRP A 40 -13.40 -22.81 1.86
N LEU A 41 -13.07 -21.66 2.45
CA LEU A 41 -12.86 -20.39 1.74
C LEU A 41 -11.71 -20.47 0.75
N GLN A 42 -10.52 -20.90 1.20
CA GLN A 42 -9.36 -21.13 0.35
C GLN A 42 -9.70 -22.03 -0.85
N ALA A 43 -10.46 -23.12 -0.63
CA ALA A 43 -10.87 -24.00 -1.71
C ALA A 43 -11.79 -23.31 -2.74
N ARG A 44 -12.72 -22.45 -2.30
CA ARG A 44 -13.60 -21.67 -3.20
C ARG A 44 -12.81 -20.62 -3.98
N VAL A 45 -11.91 -19.89 -3.31
CA VAL A 45 -11.01 -18.92 -3.94
C VAL A 45 -10.14 -19.60 -4.99
N LYS A 46 -9.58 -20.78 -4.69
CA LYS A 46 -8.80 -21.59 -5.65
C LYS A 46 -9.62 -22.03 -6.88
N GLN A 47 -10.93 -22.21 -6.73
CA GLN A 47 -11.85 -22.54 -7.83
C GLN A 47 -12.29 -21.30 -8.62
N GLY A 48 -11.81 -20.10 -8.29
CA GLY A 48 -12.14 -18.86 -8.97
C GLY A 48 -13.40 -18.16 -8.45
N HIS A 49 -13.94 -18.58 -7.31
CA HIS A 49 -15.10 -17.93 -6.68
C HIS A 49 -14.66 -16.69 -5.88
N ASP A 50 -13.90 -15.78 -6.51
CA ASP A 50 -13.29 -14.62 -5.86
C ASP A 50 -14.29 -13.54 -5.44
N SER A 51 -15.51 -13.53 -6.01
CA SER A 51 -16.53 -12.55 -5.62
C SER A 51 -16.97 -12.70 -4.15
N LEU A 52 -16.85 -13.90 -3.58
CA LEU A 52 -17.22 -14.19 -2.19
C LEU A 52 -16.40 -13.37 -1.19
N ILE A 53 -15.15 -13.08 -1.52
CA ILE A 53 -14.23 -12.36 -0.64
C ILE A 53 -14.29 -10.84 -0.86
N GLU A 54 -15.10 -10.33 -1.79
CA GLU A 54 -15.33 -8.89 -1.95
C GLU A 54 -16.14 -8.28 -0.79
N HIS A 55 -16.86 -9.09 -0.02
CA HIS A 55 -17.67 -8.64 1.10
C HIS A 55 -16.85 -8.21 2.33
N ALA A 56 -15.57 -8.60 2.42
CA ALA A 56 -14.67 -8.20 3.48
C ALA A 56 -13.62 -7.21 2.97
N SER A 57 -13.30 -6.21 3.79
CA SER A 57 -12.32 -5.17 3.47
C SER A 57 -11.31 -4.95 4.60
N ALA A 58 -10.15 -4.41 4.23
CA ALA A 58 -9.12 -3.96 5.16
C ALA A 58 -8.61 -2.57 4.78
N THR A 59 -8.25 -1.78 5.79
CA THR A 59 -7.74 -0.43 5.68
C THR A 59 -6.32 -0.37 6.23
N PHE A 60 -5.39 0.16 5.44
CA PHE A 60 -3.98 0.28 5.77
C PHE A 60 -3.54 1.74 5.79
N TYR A 61 -2.63 2.06 6.71
CA TYR A 61 -1.76 3.23 6.62
C TYR A 61 -0.42 2.81 6.01
N ILE A 62 0.07 3.60 5.07
CA ILE A 62 1.35 3.38 4.39
C ILE A 62 2.11 4.72 4.36
N LYS A 63 3.38 4.72 4.79
CA LYS A 63 4.35 5.79 4.48
C LYS A 63 5.30 5.29 3.38
N ALA A 64 5.38 6.01 2.27
CA ALA A 64 6.10 5.59 1.07
C ALA A 64 6.54 6.81 0.24
N SER A 65 7.19 6.59 -0.90
CA SER A 65 7.57 7.65 -1.84
C SER A 65 6.38 8.12 -2.70
N ARG A 66 6.49 9.33 -3.26
CA ARG A 66 5.57 9.81 -4.31
C ARG A 66 5.63 8.93 -5.56
N ALA A 67 6.79 8.34 -5.89
CA ALA A 67 6.93 7.38 -6.99
C ALA A 67 6.03 6.14 -6.77
N LEU A 68 6.15 5.49 -5.61
CA LEU A 68 5.36 4.30 -5.29
C LEU A 68 3.87 4.61 -5.28
N THR A 69 3.47 5.69 -4.61
CA THR A 69 2.04 6.02 -4.49
C THR A 69 1.41 6.34 -5.85
N HIS A 70 2.17 6.88 -6.80
CA HIS A 70 1.69 7.10 -8.17
C HIS A 70 1.40 5.78 -8.92
N GLU A 71 2.11 4.69 -8.62
CA GLU A 71 1.77 3.35 -9.08
C GLU A 71 0.62 2.72 -8.28
N LEU A 72 0.57 2.96 -6.96
CA LEU A 72 -0.42 2.37 -6.05
C LEU A 72 -1.84 2.79 -6.39
N VAL A 73 -2.06 4.09 -6.65
CA VAL A 73 -3.38 4.65 -6.94
C VAL A 73 -3.95 4.24 -8.31
N ARG A 74 -3.20 3.45 -9.10
CA ARG A 74 -3.67 2.86 -10.36
C ARG A 74 -4.57 1.63 -10.13
N HIS A 75 -4.58 1.10 -8.93
CA HIS A 75 -5.52 0.05 -8.49
C HIS A 75 -6.85 0.71 -8.13
N ARG A 76 -7.86 0.52 -8.98
CA ARG A 76 -9.06 1.37 -8.98
C ARG A 76 -10.17 0.88 -8.05
N ILE A 77 -10.12 -0.38 -7.63
CA ILE A 77 -11.14 -0.96 -6.75
C ILE A 77 -10.74 -0.69 -5.30
N ALA A 78 -10.72 0.60 -4.95
CA ALA A 78 -10.03 1.08 -3.77
C ALA A 78 -10.62 2.41 -3.28
N SER A 79 -10.29 2.77 -2.04
CA SER A 79 -10.47 4.12 -1.52
C SER A 79 -9.14 4.64 -0.98
N TYR A 80 -8.80 5.89 -1.31
CA TYR A 80 -7.52 6.52 -0.96
C TYR A 80 -7.73 7.83 -0.22
N SER A 81 -6.90 8.08 0.79
CA SER A 81 -6.75 9.40 1.41
C SER A 81 -5.26 9.67 1.60
N GLN A 82 -4.73 10.64 0.88
CA GLN A 82 -3.29 10.91 0.83
C GLN A 82 -2.96 12.30 1.36
N ARG A 83 -1.85 12.40 2.09
CA ARG A 83 -1.26 13.67 2.52
C ARG A 83 -1.05 14.60 1.32
N SER A 84 -1.65 15.78 1.38
CA SER A 84 -1.66 16.72 0.26
C SER A 84 -0.56 17.77 0.37
N GLN A 85 0.37 17.77 -0.59
CA GLN A 85 1.38 18.82 -0.75
C GLN A 85 0.80 20.18 -1.21
N ARG A 86 -0.52 20.29 -1.43
CA ARG A 86 -1.19 21.60 -1.65
C ARG A 86 -1.44 22.33 -0.34
N TYR A 87 -1.71 21.57 0.72
CA TYR A 87 -2.14 22.10 2.01
C TYR A 87 -1.05 21.96 3.08
N VAL A 88 -0.29 20.86 3.04
CA VAL A 88 0.79 20.62 3.98
C VAL A 88 2.12 21.06 3.36
N LYS A 89 2.86 21.91 4.06
CA LYS A 89 4.18 22.37 3.65
C LYS A 89 5.21 21.31 3.99
N GLU A 90 5.99 20.87 3.01
CA GLU A 90 7.10 19.93 3.24
C GLU A 90 8.37 20.69 3.61
N SER A 91 8.30 21.50 4.67
CA SER A 91 9.39 22.39 5.10
C SER A 91 10.61 21.65 5.67
N VAL A 92 10.43 20.40 6.08
CA VAL A 92 11.51 19.52 6.54
C VAL A 92 11.72 18.44 5.48
N ALA A 93 12.99 18.14 5.18
CA ALA A 93 13.33 17.08 4.25
C ALA A 93 12.89 15.71 4.77
N ASP A 94 11.99 15.07 4.03
CA ASP A 94 11.51 13.71 4.30
C ASP A 94 11.35 12.98 2.95
N TYR A 95 12.17 11.96 2.73
CA TYR A 95 12.23 11.21 1.47
C TYR A 95 12.67 9.76 1.71
N ILE A 96 12.21 8.88 0.83
CA ILE A 96 12.62 7.48 0.80
C ILE A 96 13.96 7.39 0.08
N THR A 97 14.95 6.80 0.76
CA THR A 97 16.26 6.52 0.16
C THR A 97 16.27 5.07 -0.34
N PRO A 98 16.44 4.84 -1.66
CA PRO A 98 16.63 3.50 -2.18
C PRO A 98 17.81 2.81 -1.48
N PRO A 99 17.72 1.52 -1.12
CA PRO A 99 18.82 0.80 -0.48
C PRO A 99 20.13 0.93 -1.25
N GLU A 100 20.09 0.87 -2.58
CA GLU A 100 21.26 1.01 -3.45
C GLU A 100 21.98 2.36 -3.33
N LEU A 101 21.35 3.36 -2.70
CA LEU A 101 21.84 4.73 -2.52
C LEU A 101 22.09 5.08 -1.03
N VAL A 102 22.16 4.08 -0.15
CA VAL A 102 22.54 4.26 1.26
C VAL A 102 24.07 4.28 1.41
N GLY A 103 24.57 5.08 2.35
CA GLY A 103 26.00 5.18 2.68
C GLY A 103 26.69 6.39 2.03
N ASP A 104 27.99 6.27 1.75
CA ASP A 104 28.86 7.38 1.29
C ASP A 104 29.52 7.14 -0.07
N SER A 105 28.93 6.25 -0.88
CA SER A 105 29.33 6.08 -2.27
C SER A 105 29.14 7.38 -3.08
N ALA A 106 29.82 7.50 -4.21
CA ALA A 106 29.64 8.65 -5.10
C ALA A 106 28.18 8.81 -5.56
N THR A 107 27.48 7.70 -5.82
CA THR A 107 26.06 7.70 -6.20
C THR A 107 25.14 8.11 -5.04
N ALA A 108 25.42 7.65 -3.82
CA ALA A 108 24.69 8.08 -2.62
C ALA A 108 24.83 9.59 -2.36
N ARG A 109 26.04 10.14 -2.57
CA ARG A 109 26.28 11.59 -2.49
C ARG A 109 25.47 12.37 -3.51
N VAL A 110 25.48 11.96 -4.79
CA VAL A 110 24.68 12.61 -5.85
C VAL A 110 23.20 12.63 -5.48
N PHE A 111 22.67 11.52 -4.96
CA PHE A 111 21.28 11.45 -4.52
C PHE A 111 20.99 12.41 -3.38
N ARG A 112 21.80 12.38 -2.30
CA ARG A 112 21.65 13.24 -1.13
C ARG A 112 21.73 14.73 -1.49
N GLU A 113 22.73 15.13 -2.25
CA GLU A 113 22.89 16.53 -2.70
C GLU A 113 21.71 16.99 -3.57
N SER A 114 21.15 16.10 -4.40
CA SER A 114 19.96 16.39 -5.19
C SER A 114 18.72 16.61 -4.31
N MET A 115 18.56 15.84 -3.24
CA MET A 115 17.47 16.04 -2.28
C MET A 115 17.66 17.38 -1.54
N GLU A 116 18.85 17.65 -1.01
CA GLU A 116 19.14 18.92 -0.33
C GLU A 116 18.87 20.14 -1.21
N ALA A 117 19.28 20.09 -2.49
CA ALA A 117 19.01 21.14 -3.46
C ALA A 117 17.51 21.35 -3.70
N ALA A 118 16.73 20.27 -3.83
CA ALA A 118 15.29 20.35 -4.01
C ALA A 118 14.57 21.00 -2.82
N TRP A 119 14.95 20.64 -1.58
CA TRP A 119 14.37 21.24 -0.38
C TRP A 119 14.78 22.70 -0.17
N ARG A 120 16.04 23.04 -0.50
CA ARG A 120 16.50 24.44 -0.51
C ARG A 120 15.66 25.28 -1.48
N ALA A 121 15.52 24.83 -2.72
CA ALA A 121 14.72 25.51 -3.74
C ALA A 121 13.25 25.64 -3.32
N TYR A 122 12.67 24.59 -2.73
CA TYR A 122 11.30 24.63 -2.20
C TYR A 122 11.15 25.72 -1.13
N GLY A 123 12.09 25.80 -0.19
CA GLY A 123 12.12 26.82 0.86
C GLY A 123 12.22 28.24 0.31
N GLU A 124 13.12 28.48 -0.65
CA GLU A 124 13.31 29.77 -1.31
C GLU A 124 12.04 30.22 -2.05
N LEU A 125 11.37 29.32 -2.77
CA LEU A 125 10.10 29.61 -3.45
C LEU A 125 9.00 30.01 -2.46
N LEU A 126 8.89 29.30 -1.33
CA LEU A 126 7.93 29.65 -0.29
C LEU A 126 8.24 31.01 0.35
N GLN A 127 9.51 31.32 0.61
CA GLN A 127 9.94 32.63 1.13
C GLN A 127 9.64 33.77 0.16
N ALA A 128 9.73 33.51 -1.15
CA ALA A 128 9.34 34.45 -2.20
C ALA A 128 7.81 34.61 -2.37
N GLY A 129 6.99 33.95 -1.54
CA GLY A 129 5.53 34.05 -1.57
C GLY A 129 4.84 33.11 -2.57
N VAL A 130 5.57 32.18 -3.20
CA VAL A 130 4.96 31.16 -4.07
C VAL A 130 4.12 30.19 -3.23
N LYS A 131 2.90 29.93 -3.67
CA LYS A 131 1.98 29.01 -2.97
C LYS A 131 2.53 27.57 -2.96
N PRO A 132 2.30 26.78 -1.89
CA PRO A 132 2.78 25.39 -1.79
C PRO A 132 2.42 24.51 -2.98
N GLU A 133 1.22 24.67 -3.57
CA GLU A 133 0.76 23.87 -4.70
C GLU A 133 1.58 24.08 -5.99
N ILE A 134 2.27 25.22 -6.10
CA ILE A 134 3.18 25.55 -7.19
C ILE A 134 4.63 25.26 -6.78
N ALA A 135 5.04 25.71 -5.60
CA ALA A 135 6.41 25.52 -5.11
C ALA A 135 6.82 24.04 -5.09
N ARG A 136 5.89 23.13 -4.76
CA ARG A 136 6.15 21.67 -4.71
C ARG A 136 6.62 21.04 -6.02
N TYR A 137 6.55 21.73 -7.16
CA TYR A 137 6.99 21.20 -8.45
C TYR A 137 8.49 20.87 -8.47
N VAL A 138 9.28 21.48 -7.57
CA VAL A 138 10.70 21.13 -7.39
C VAL A 138 10.93 19.91 -6.49
N LEU A 139 9.90 19.43 -5.77
CA LEU A 139 10.06 18.29 -4.88
C LEU A 139 10.20 16.98 -5.67
N PRO A 140 11.11 16.08 -5.24
CA PRO A 140 11.45 14.89 -6.01
C PRO A 140 10.41 13.78 -5.85
N ASN A 141 10.44 12.82 -6.78
CA ASN A 141 9.67 11.57 -6.68
C ASN A 141 9.97 10.76 -5.41
N ALA A 142 11.17 10.91 -4.84
CA ALA A 142 11.57 10.27 -3.59
C ALA A 142 10.90 10.90 -2.36
N CYS A 143 10.29 12.09 -2.47
CA CYS A 143 9.61 12.76 -1.37
C CYS A 143 8.63 11.81 -0.69
N SER A 144 8.69 11.76 0.64
CA SER A 144 7.84 10.88 1.42
C SER A 144 6.41 11.40 1.43
N THR A 145 5.46 10.47 1.51
CA THR A 145 4.04 10.75 1.62
C THR A 145 3.37 9.67 2.45
N GLU A 146 2.24 10.02 3.03
CA GLU A 146 1.42 9.13 3.84
C GLU A 146 0.10 8.93 3.13
N ILE A 147 -0.36 7.68 3.06
CA ILE A 147 -1.61 7.32 2.39
C ILE A 147 -2.36 6.28 3.21
N ILE A 148 -3.66 6.52 3.38
CA ILE A 148 -4.62 5.53 3.84
C ILE A 148 -5.24 4.87 2.61
N CYS A 149 -5.24 3.54 2.59
CA CYS A 149 -5.77 2.74 1.51
C CYS A 149 -6.79 1.76 2.07
N THR A 150 -7.99 1.68 1.49
CA THR A 150 -8.98 0.65 1.79
C THR A 150 -9.26 -0.17 0.55
N TRP A 151 -9.22 -1.50 0.70
CA TRP A 151 -9.46 -2.48 -0.35
C TRP A 151 -10.31 -3.63 0.17
N ASN A 152 -11.14 -4.22 -0.68
CA ASN A 152 -11.74 -5.51 -0.39
C ASN A 152 -10.70 -6.64 -0.52
N PHE A 153 -10.96 -7.83 0.03
CA PHE A 153 -9.96 -8.90 0.02
C PHE A 153 -9.60 -9.38 -1.38
N ARG A 154 -10.55 -9.36 -2.33
CA ARG A 154 -10.25 -9.68 -3.74
C ARG A 154 -9.22 -8.74 -4.32
N GLU A 155 -9.39 -7.44 -4.12
CA GLU A 155 -8.44 -6.44 -4.61
C GLU A 155 -7.09 -6.57 -3.91
N ILE A 156 -7.04 -6.83 -2.60
CA ILE A 156 -5.76 -7.06 -1.91
C ILE A 156 -5.00 -8.23 -2.54
N ARG A 157 -5.67 -9.36 -2.80
CA ARG A 157 -5.05 -10.51 -3.49
C ARG A 157 -4.57 -10.13 -4.90
N HIS A 158 -5.35 -9.37 -5.65
CA HIS A 158 -4.98 -8.89 -6.98
C HIS A 158 -3.71 -8.03 -6.93
N ILE A 159 -3.67 -7.03 -6.05
CA ILE A 159 -2.54 -6.11 -5.90
C ILE A 159 -1.29 -6.90 -5.51
N ILE A 160 -1.36 -7.77 -4.49
CA ILE A 160 -0.21 -8.58 -4.06
C ILE A 160 0.36 -9.36 -5.25
N ARG A 161 -0.48 -10.13 -5.98
CA ARG A 161 -0.03 -10.92 -7.13
C ARG A 161 0.66 -10.07 -8.20
N LEU A 162 0.11 -8.90 -8.51
CA LEU A 162 0.67 -8.03 -9.55
C LEU A 162 1.96 -7.32 -9.09
N ARG A 163 2.02 -6.96 -7.80
CA ARG A 163 3.00 -6.00 -7.27
C ARG A 163 4.12 -6.62 -6.46
N THR A 164 4.11 -7.94 -6.24
CA THR A 164 5.27 -8.69 -5.71
C THR A 164 6.11 -9.36 -6.81
N GLY A 165 5.74 -9.21 -8.08
CA GLY A 165 6.50 -9.76 -9.20
C GLY A 165 7.85 -9.07 -9.45
N PRO A 166 8.83 -9.71 -10.12
CA PRO A 166 10.17 -9.13 -10.33
C PRO A 166 10.20 -7.79 -11.05
N ALA A 167 9.25 -7.54 -11.96
CA ALA A 167 9.14 -6.31 -12.73
C ALA A 167 8.53 -5.11 -11.94
N ALA A 168 7.98 -5.35 -10.75
CA ALA A 168 7.42 -4.28 -9.93
C ALA A 168 8.52 -3.46 -9.25
N LEU A 169 8.24 -2.17 -9.01
CA LEU A 169 9.09 -1.27 -8.24
C LEU A 169 9.57 -1.94 -6.93
N PRO A 170 10.88 -1.96 -6.62
CA PRO A 170 11.40 -2.62 -5.42
C PRO A 170 10.73 -2.18 -4.12
N GLU A 171 10.46 -0.88 -3.96
CA GLU A 171 9.72 -0.33 -2.81
C GLU A 171 8.28 -0.90 -2.74
N MET A 172 7.59 -0.99 -3.88
CA MET A 172 6.24 -1.55 -3.96
C MET A 172 6.22 -3.03 -3.55
N ARG A 173 7.22 -3.81 -3.98
CA ARG A 173 7.35 -5.23 -3.59
C ARG A 173 7.48 -5.35 -2.07
N ALA A 174 8.29 -4.50 -1.44
CA ALA A 174 8.46 -4.50 0.02
C ALA A 174 7.16 -4.14 0.75
N VAL A 175 6.45 -3.10 0.32
CA VAL A 175 5.14 -2.72 0.89
C VAL A 175 4.12 -3.85 0.75
N MET A 176 4.03 -4.48 -0.43
CA MET A 176 3.05 -5.54 -0.69
C MET A 176 3.40 -6.87 -0.03
N ALA A 177 4.69 -7.17 0.13
CA ALA A 177 5.13 -8.29 0.97
C ALA A 177 4.66 -8.09 2.42
N LYS A 178 4.78 -6.86 2.96
CA LYS A 178 4.32 -6.57 4.31
C LYS A 178 2.80 -6.67 4.47
N ILE A 179 2.04 -6.16 3.51
CA ILE A 179 0.57 -6.31 3.49
C ILE A 179 0.19 -7.79 3.42
N ARG A 180 0.89 -8.59 2.60
CA ARG A 180 0.65 -10.03 2.51
C ARG A 180 0.86 -10.74 3.84
N GLU A 181 1.95 -10.44 4.55
CA GLU A 181 2.22 -11.00 5.88
C GLU A 181 1.06 -10.70 6.85
N ILE A 182 0.66 -9.43 6.93
CA ILE A 182 -0.45 -8.99 7.79
C ILE A 182 -1.73 -9.74 7.43
N MET A 183 -2.08 -9.83 6.15
CA MET A 183 -3.33 -10.47 5.74
C MET A 183 -3.32 -11.99 5.93
N ARG A 184 -2.16 -12.64 5.84
CA ARG A 184 -2.01 -14.06 6.19
C ARG A 184 -2.29 -14.33 7.67
N GLU A 185 -1.92 -13.39 8.53
CA GLU A 185 -2.21 -13.47 9.96
C GLU A 185 -3.69 -13.19 10.25
N GLN A 186 -4.26 -12.16 9.62
CA GLN A 186 -5.61 -11.67 9.93
C GLN A 186 -6.75 -12.45 9.27
N ALA A 187 -6.50 -13.06 8.10
CA ALA A 187 -7.48 -13.84 7.34
C ALA A 187 -6.80 -15.04 6.65
N PRO A 188 -6.28 -16.02 7.40
CA PRO A 188 -5.53 -17.16 6.86
C PRO A 188 -6.36 -18.02 5.90
N GLY A 189 -7.65 -18.22 6.14
CA GLY A 189 -8.60 -18.92 5.28
C GLY A 189 -8.88 -18.21 3.94
N VAL A 190 -8.41 -16.97 3.75
CA VAL A 190 -8.45 -16.25 2.46
C VAL A 190 -7.06 -16.04 1.88
N PHE A 191 -6.03 -15.76 2.69
CA PHE A 191 -4.70 -15.35 2.23
C PHE A 191 -3.59 -16.39 2.46
N GLY A 192 -3.86 -17.48 3.15
CA GLY A 192 -2.85 -18.48 3.53
C GLY A 192 -2.14 -19.17 2.36
N ASP A 193 -2.69 -19.08 1.14
CA ASP A 193 -2.10 -19.60 -0.10
C ASP A 193 -1.14 -18.61 -0.81
N MET A 194 -0.94 -17.40 -0.27
CA MET A 194 -0.13 -16.34 -0.88
C MET A 194 1.28 -16.20 -0.33
#